data_AF-A0A1Q3TSY1-F1
#
_entry.id   AF-A0A1Q3TSY1-F1
#
_cell.length_a   1.000
_cell.length_b   1.000
_cell.length_c   1.000
_cell.angle_alpha   90.00
_cell.angle_beta   90.00
_cell.angle_gamma   90.00
#
_symmetry.space_group_name_H-M   'P 1'
#
loop_
_entity.id
_entity.type
_entity.pdbx_description
1 polymer ?
#
loop_
_entity_poly.entity_id
_entity_poly.type
_entity_poly.pdbx_seq_one_letter_code
_entity_poly.pdbx_strand_id
1 'polypeptide(L)'
;MPLLKGMYEEFQELSKKKPDGTLNKRKLEIVNRLLTEIFSVVDGEPTRAFLDLLDEDDLPQNSDVALILNQSVAAMQSFHSKYYRYTAGRGQHWVVTSE
;
A
#
# COMPACT_ATOMS: atom_id res chain seq x y z
N MET A 1 5.78 -5.35 -6.66
CA MET A 1 5.00 -5.66 -5.45
C MET A 1 3.72 -6.40 -5.81
N PRO A 2 3.82 -7.71 -6.10
CA PRO A 2 2.68 -8.49 -6.58
C PRO A 2 1.56 -8.62 -5.52
N LEU A 3 1.90 -8.79 -4.24
CA LEU A 3 0.90 -8.96 -3.17
C LEU A 3 0.05 -7.70 -2.94
N LEU A 4 0.69 -6.53 -2.79
CA LEU A 4 -0.01 -5.25 -2.63
C LEU A 4 -0.90 -4.91 -3.83
N LYS A 5 -0.38 -5.09 -5.04
CA LYS A 5 -1.15 -4.83 -6.27
C LYS A 5 -2.33 -5.79 -6.41
N GLY A 6 -2.14 -7.09 -6.15
CA GLY A 6 -3.21 -8.07 -6.22
C GLY A 6 -4.31 -7.80 -5.21
N MET A 7 -3.95 -7.45 -3.97
CA MET A 7 -4.93 -7.10 -2.94
C MET A 7 -5.69 -5.81 -3.28
N TYR A 8 -4.99 -4.79 -3.80
CA TYR A 8 -5.64 -3.58 -4.31
C TYR A 8 -6.63 -3.88 -5.44
N GLU A 9 -6.23 -4.68 -6.43
CA GLU A 9 -7.09 -5.04 -7.55
C GLU A 9 -8.34 -5.81 -7.09
N GLU A 10 -8.21 -6.73 -6.14
CA GLU A 10 -9.34 -7.44 -5.53
C GLU A 10 -10.32 -6.47 -4.86
N PHE A 11 -9.83 -5.58 -3.98
CA PHE A 11 -10.67 -4.61 -3.29
C PHE A 11 -11.23 -3.53 -4.21
N GLN A 12 -10.52 -3.17 -5.28
CA GLN A 12 -11.03 -2.26 -6.31
C GLN A 12 -12.21 -2.89 -7.06
N GLU A 13 -12.16 -4.18 -7.38
CA GLU A 13 -13.27 -4.88 -7.99
C GLU A 13 -14.46 -5.06 -7.04
N LEU A 14 -14.18 -5.34 -5.75
CA LEU A 14 -15.22 -5.41 -4.72
C LEU A 14 -15.89 -4.05 -4.50
N SER A 15 -15.13 -2.95 -4.47
CA SER A 15 -15.68 -1.61 -4.25
C SER A 15 -16.54 -1.13 -5.42
N LYS A 16 -16.21 -1.50 -6.67
CA LYS A 16 -17.07 -1.25 -7.83
C LYS A 16 -18.41 -1.99 -7.76
N LYS A 17 -18.41 -3.21 -7.21
CA LYS A 17 -19.61 -4.08 -7.14
C LYS A 17 -20.48 -3.78 -5.93
N LYS A 18 -19.86 -3.57 -4.78
CA LYS A 18 -20.51 -3.34 -3.49
C LYS A 18 -19.62 -2.48 -2.59
N PRO A 19 -19.60 -1.15 -2.81
CA PRO A 19 -18.71 -0.25 -2.08
C PRO A 19 -18.95 -0.28 -0.58
N ASP A 20 -20.21 -0.36 -0.16
CA ASP A 20 -20.72 -0.37 1.22
C ASP A 20 -20.62 -1.73 1.92
N GLY A 21 -19.98 -2.73 1.31
CA GLY A 21 -19.79 -4.05 1.91
C GLY A 21 -18.78 -4.00 3.06
N THR A 22 -19.25 -4.17 4.29
CA THR A 22 -18.40 -4.24 5.49
C THR A 22 -17.46 -5.45 5.46
N LEU A 23 -16.23 -5.25 5.93
CA LEU A 23 -15.24 -6.32 6.09
C LEU A 23 -15.48 -7.11 7.38
N ASN A 24 -15.19 -8.41 7.32
CA ASN A 24 -15.08 -9.20 8.55
C ASN A 24 -13.67 -9.08 9.14
N LYS A 25 -13.55 -9.36 10.44
CA LYS A 25 -12.30 -9.30 11.23
C LYS A 25 -11.12 -10.00 10.55
N ARG A 26 -11.32 -11.20 10.02
CA ARG A 26 -10.23 -11.96 9.37
C ARG A 26 -9.68 -11.27 8.13
N LYS A 27 -10.55 -10.66 7.31
CA LYS A 27 -10.09 -9.89 6.13
C LYS A 27 -9.32 -8.65 6.56
N LEU A 28 -9.82 -7.94 7.57
CA LEU A 28 -9.19 -6.76 8.14
C LEU A 28 -7.76 -7.07 8.66
N GLU A 29 -7.60 -8.15 9.43
CA GLU A 29 -6.29 -8.60 9.93
C GLU A 29 -5.29 -8.88 8.80
N ILE A 30 -5.75 -9.51 7.71
CA ILE A 30 -4.90 -9.80 6.54
C ILE A 30 -4.45 -8.51 5.85
N VAL A 31 -5.36 -7.55 5.67
CA VAL A 31 -5.05 -6.25 5.07
C VAL A 31 -4.06 -5.48 5.95
N ASN A 32 -4.36 -5.32 7.24
CA ASN A 32 -3.51 -4.57 8.18
C ASN A 32 -2.11 -5.19 8.33
N ARG A 33 -2.00 -6.52 8.28
CA ARG A 33 -0.69 -7.18 8.26
C ARG A 33 0.13 -6.77 7.04
N LEU A 34 -0.48 -6.72 5.86
CA LEU A 34 0.21 -6.27 4.65
C LEU A 34 0.58 -4.78 4.75
N LEU A 35 -0.33 -3.92 5.21
CA LEU A 35 -0.08 -2.49 5.38
C LEU A 35 1.10 -2.23 6.33
N THR A 36 1.19 -2.96 7.43
CA THR A 36 2.30 -2.84 8.40
C THR A 36 3.68 -3.10 7.77
N GLU A 37 3.77 -4.11 6.90
CA GLU A 37 5.00 -4.39 6.14
C GLU A 37 5.33 -3.23 5.18
N ILE A 38 4.32 -2.69 4.50
CA ILE A 38 4.51 -1.53 3.61
C ILE A 38 5.00 -0.31 4.40
N PHE A 39 4.43 -0.07 5.57
CA PHE A 39 4.76 1.09 6.41
C PHE A 39 6.20 1.01 6.88
N SER A 40 6.69 -0.20 7.17
CA SER A 40 8.09 -0.44 7.55
C SER A 40 9.05 -0.15 6.39
N VAL A 41 8.66 -0.40 5.14
CA VAL A 41 9.50 -0.11 3.97
C VAL A 41 9.57 1.39 3.67
N VAL A 42 8.44 2.09 3.78
CA VAL A 42 8.38 3.54 3.51
C VAL A 42 8.64 4.38 4.75
N ASP A 43 9.14 3.79 5.83
CA ASP A 43 9.44 4.52 7.04
C ASP A 43 10.51 5.59 6.76
N GLY A 44 10.32 6.78 7.33
CA GLY A 44 11.13 7.96 7.02
C GLY A 44 10.82 8.65 5.68
N GLU A 45 9.94 8.10 4.83
CA GLU A 45 9.47 8.81 3.64
C GLU A 45 8.32 9.78 3.96
N PRO A 46 8.21 10.93 3.28
CA PRO A 46 7.07 11.86 3.45
C PRO A 46 5.71 11.20 3.20
N THR A 47 5.67 10.17 2.35
CA THR A 47 4.45 9.41 2.04
C THR A 47 3.92 8.63 3.24
N ARG A 48 4.76 8.28 4.23
CA ARG A 48 4.37 7.54 5.42
C ARG A 48 3.28 8.26 6.23
N ALA A 49 3.28 9.59 6.24
CA ALA A 49 2.33 10.41 6.99
C ALA A 49 0.88 10.35 6.47
N PHE A 50 0.66 9.75 5.30
CA PHE A 50 -0.65 9.63 4.66
C PHE A 50 -1.16 8.18 4.63
N LEU A 51 -0.52 7.29 5.38
CA LEU A 51 -0.88 5.88 5.41
C LEU A 51 -1.35 5.47 6.79
N ASP A 52 -2.55 4.89 6.83
CA ASP A 52 -3.23 4.50 8.06
C ASP A 52 -3.63 3.03 8.02
N LEU A 53 -3.63 2.40 9.19
CA LEU A 53 -4.26 1.10 9.37
C LEU A 53 -5.78 1.29 9.43
N LEU A 54 -6.50 0.25 9.04
CA LEU A 54 -7.95 0.22 9.18
C LEU A 54 -8.33 -0.17 10.61
N ASP A 55 -9.22 0.57 11.25
CA ASP A 55 -9.78 0.22 12.55
C ASP A 55 -10.93 -0.79 12.38
N GLU A 56 -11.06 -1.76 13.30
CA GLU A 56 -12.18 -2.70 13.31
C GLU A 56 -13.47 -2.03 13.78
N ASP A 57 -13.36 -1.08 14.72
CA ASP A 57 -14.50 -0.40 15.33
C ASP A 57 -15.19 0.57 14.35
N ASP A 58 -14.45 1.03 13.32
CA ASP A 58 -14.97 1.88 12.24
C ASP A 58 -15.78 1.10 11.19
N LEU A 59 -15.87 -0.23 11.30
CA LEU A 59 -16.58 -1.11 10.35
C LEU A 59 -16.24 -0.82 8.88
N PRO A 60 -14.95 -0.91 8.49
CA PRO A 60 -14.47 -0.47 7.20
C PRO A 60 -15.17 -1.19 6.06
N GLN A 61 -15.47 -0.43 5.01
CA GLN A 61 -16.15 -0.91 3.82
C GLN A 61 -15.15 -1.20 2.70
N ASN A 62 -15.58 -1.93 1.67
CA ASN A 62 -14.72 -2.25 0.52
C ASN A 62 -14.12 -1.00 -0.13
N SER A 63 -14.86 0.11 -0.20
CA SER A 63 -14.35 1.40 -0.72
C SER A 63 -13.21 1.98 0.11
N ASP A 64 -13.31 1.92 1.43
CA ASP A 64 -12.32 2.47 2.36
C ASP A 64 -11.00 1.69 2.23
N VAL A 65 -11.12 0.37 2.17
CA VAL A 65 -9.99 -0.54 2.00
C VAL A 65 -9.32 -0.33 0.65
N ALA A 66 -10.10 -0.20 -0.43
CA ALA A 66 -9.57 0.08 -1.76
C ALA A 66 -8.81 1.42 -1.79
N LEU A 67 -9.29 2.44 -1.08
CA LEU A 67 -8.65 3.75 -0.99
C LEU A 67 -7.28 3.65 -0.27
N ILE A 68 -7.23 3.02 0.90
CA ILE A 68 -5.99 2.86 1.69
C ILE A 68 -4.96 1.99 0.95
N LEU A 69 -5.42 0.92 0.28
CA LEU A 69 -4.54 0.10 -0.56
C LEU A 69 -3.98 0.88 -1.74
N ASN A 70 -4.79 1.75 -2.38
CA ASN A 70 -4.32 2.60 -3.47
C ASN A 70 -3.25 3.61 -3.00
N GLN A 71 -3.45 4.25 -1.84
CA GLN A 71 -2.45 5.13 -1.23
C GLN A 71 -1.14 4.38 -0.94
N SER A 72 -1.24 3.15 -0.42
CA SER A 72 -0.09 2.29 -0.15
C SER A 72 0.66 1.90 -1.44
N VAL A 73 -0.07 1.61 -2.54
CA VAL A 73 0.53 1.37 -3.86
C VAL A 73 1.31 2.61 -4.33
N ALA A 74 0.71 3.80 -4.22
CA ALA A 74 1.34 5.05 -4.61
C ALA A 74 2.60 5.35 -3.77
N ALA A 75 2.53 5.14 -2.45
CA ALA A 75 3.67 5.34 -1.55
C ALA A 75 4.86 4.46 -1.93
N MET A 76 4.62 3.19 -2.22
CA MET A 76 5.70 2.29 -2.63
C MET A 76 6.21 2.56 -4.06
N GLN A 77 5.36 3.04 -4.97
CA GLN A 77 5.81 3.50 -6.28
C GLN A 77 6.72 4.71 -6.14
N SER A 78 6.39 5.64 -5.23
CA SER A 78 7.24 6.79 -4.90
C SER A 78 8.59 6.34 -4.33
N PHE A 79 8.58 5.44 -3.34
CA PHE A 79 9.78 4.84 -2.76
C PHE A 79 10.67 4.20 -3.83
N HIS A 80 10.10 3.31 -4.65
CA HIS A 80 10.84 2.67 -5.75
C HIS A 80 11.38 3.72 -6.74
N SER A 81 10.57 4.73 -7.08
CA SER A 81 10.97 5.82 -7.97
C SER A 81 11.93 6.80 -7.31
N LYS A 82 12.24 6.71 -6.02
CA LYS A 82 13.30 7.48 -5.35
C LYS A 82 14.61 6.70 -5.30
N TYR A 83 14.53 5.41 -4.97
CA TYR A 83 15.70 4.60 -4.67
C TYR A 83 16.11 3.61 -5.76
N TYR A 84 15.30 3.39 -6.80
CA TYR A 84 15.67 2.53 -7.92
C TYR A 84 15.95 3.36 -9.17
N ARG A 85 17.16 3.25 -9.73
CA ARG A 85 17.61 4.03 -10.88
C ARG A 85 18.23 3.14 -11.94
N TYR A 86 18.16 3.62 -13.17
CA TYR A 86 19.01 3.12 -14.26
C TYR A 86 20.14 4.11 -14.51
N THR A 87 21.36 3.62 -14.62
CA THR A 87 22.52 4.42 -15.02
C THR A 87 23.23 3.73 -16.18
N ALA A 88 23.53 4.48 -17.24
CA ALA A 88 24.26 3.96 -18.40
C ALA A 88 25.60 3.35 -17.94
N GLY A 89 25.90 2.14 -18.41
CA GLY A 89 27.10 1.38 -18.03
C GLY A 89 27.00 0.59 -16.71
N ARG A 90 26.07 0.92 -15.81
CA ARG A 90 25.86 0.21 -14.53
C ARG A 90 24.57 -0.62 -14.50
N GLY A 91 23.62 -0.32 -15.40
CA GLY A 91 22.32 -0.98 -15.40
C GLY A 91 21.39 -0.44 -14.32
N GLN A 92 20.43 -1.27 -13.89
CA GLN A 92 19.50 -0.91 -12.82
C GLN A 92 20.13 -1.19 -11.45
N HIS A 93 20.01 -0.25 -10.51
CA HIS A 93 20.57 -0.39 -9.17
C HIS A 93 19.78 0.42 -8.13
N TRP A 94 19.95 0.03 -6.86
CA TRP A 94 19.45 0.78 -5.72
C TRP A 94 20.45 1.86 -5.32
N VAL A 95 19.97 3.09 -5.16
CA VAL A 95 20.75 4.21 -4.65
C VAL A 95 20.50 4.35 -3.16
N VAL A 96 21.58 4.39 -2.38
CA VAL A 96 21.52 4.81 -0.98
C VAL A 96 21.96 6.26 -0.97
N THR A 97 21.00 7.18 -0.84
CA THR A 97 21.32 8.59 -0.59
C THR A 97 21.69 8.72 0.88
N SER A 98 22.98 8.87 1.19
CA SER A 98 23.41 9.45 2.47
C SER A 98 23.10 10.94 2.41
N GLU A 99 22.11 11.39 3.17
CA GLU A 99 21.97 12.81 3.52
C GLU A 99 23.11 13.24 4.44
#